data_AF-A0A9E5XU70-F1
#
_entry.id   AF-A0A9E5XU70-F1
#
_cell.length_a   1.000
_cell.length_b   1.000
_cell.length_c   1.000
_cell.angle_alpha   90.00
_cell.angle_beta   90.00
_cell.angle_gamma   90.00
#
_symmetry.space_group_name_H-M   'P 1'
#
loop_
_entity.id
_entity.type
_entity.pdbx_description
1 polymer ?
#
loop_
_entity_poly.entity_id
_entity_poly.type
_entity_poly.pdbx_seq_one_letter_code
_entity_poly.pdbx_strand_id
1 'polypeptide(L)'
;MKNSYKFIAAAIITFISGYLFLRTAYYKTSDLPFTQEIILIVLGTIVTVAVTAALLSKQSEIELEKEQRVKIFDIKSGFYIDLINLIENIITKGTITKKDLITLEFITHKISIIADVNVLKEYYNFIELVKRISEDDDELSVLESDEISLQLAKLCTKIRFDLIIDNNDKDEIDEIITKNIKKI
;
A
#
# COMPACT_ATOMS: atom_id res chain seq x y z
N MET A 1 1.90 12.14 -24.88
CA MET A 1 2.73 13.26 -24.37
C MET A 1 2.58 14.59 -25.12
N LYS A 2 2.62 14.66 -26.46
CA LYS A 2 2.68 15.94 -27.23
C LYS A 2 1.49 16.89 -27.05
N ASN A 3 0.30 16.37 -26.73
CA ASN A 3 -0.89 17.20 -26.47
C ASN A 3 -0.94 17.76 -25.04
N SER A 4 -0.36 17.06 -24.05
CA SER A 4 -0.40 17.47 -22.64
C SER A 4 0.39 18.77 -22.40
N TYR A 5 1.54 18.93 -23.05
CA TYR A 5 2.32 20.17 -23.03
C TYR A 5 1.53 21.39 -23.56
N LYS A 6 0.70 21.21 -24.61
CA LYS A 6 -0.08 22.32 -25.17
C LYS A 6 -1.16 22.81 -24.21
N PHE A 7 -1.80 21.90 -23.49
CA PHE A 7 -2.79 22.26 -22.46
C PHE A 7 -2.15 22.99 -21.27
N ILE A 8 -0.98 22.52 -20.82
CA ILE A 8 -0.23 23.20 -19.75
C ILE A 8 0.20 24.60 -20.19
N ALA A 9 0.72 24.75 -21.41
CA ALA A 9 1.10 26.04 -21.96
C ALA A 9 -0.09 27.00 -22.07
N ALA A 10 -1.24 26.52 -22.55
CA ALA A 10 -2.47 27.31 -22.64
C ALA A 10 -2.98 27.75 -21.26
N ALA A 11 -2.90 26.87 -20.25
CA ALA A 11 -3.27 27.18 -18.87
C ALA A 11 -2.37 28.27 -18.27
N ILE A 12 -1.06 28.18 -18.47
CA ILE A 12 -0.08 29.18 -18.01
C ILE A 12 -0.35 30.54 -18.65
N ILE A 13 -0.58 30.59 -19.96
CA ILE A 13 -0.88 31.84 -20.68
C ILE A 13 -2.17 32.48 -20.16
N THR A 14 -3.20 31.67 -19.91
CA THR A 14 -4.48 32.14 -19.38
C THR A 14 -4.30 32.75 -17.98
N PHE A 15 -3.51 32.09 -17.12
CA PHE A 15 -3.25 32.56 -15.76
C PHE A 15 -2.47 33.88 -15.76
N ILE A 16 -1.43 33.99 -16.58
CA ILE A 16 -0.63 35.21 -16.72
C ILE A 16 -1.48 36.37 -17.27
N SER A 17 -2.29 36.09 -18.29
CA SER A 17 -3.19 37.09 -18.89
C SER A 17 -4.22 37.60 -17.89
N GLY A 18 -4.87 36.70 -17.14
CA GLY A 18 -5.82 37.05 -16.09
C GLY A 18 -5.19 37.92 -14.99
N TYR A 19 -3.97 37.59 -14.56
CA TYR A 19 -3.23 38.39 -13.58
C TYR A 19 -2.89 39.80 -14.12
N LEU A 20 -2.41 39.90 -15.36
CA LEU A 20 -2.07 41.19 -15.98
C LEU A 20 -3.32 42.06 -16.18
N PHE A 21 -4.44 41.47 -16.55
CA PHE A 21 -5.72 42.17 -16.67
C PHE A 21 -6.17 42.75 -15.33
N LEU A 22 -6.19 41.94 -14.26
CA LEU A 22 -6.55 42.38 -12.91
C LEU A 22 -5.61 43.45 -12.38
N ARG A 23 -4.30 43.28 -12.61
CA ARG A 23 -3.29 44.29 -12.24
C ARG A 23 -3.54 45.62 -12.95
N THR A 24 -3.81 45.58 -14.26
CA THR A 24 -4.08 46.79 -15.05
C THR A 24 -5.37 47.47 -14.60
N ALA A 25 -6.42 46.69 -14.33
CA ALA A 25 -7.69 47.18 -13.81
C ALA A 25 -7.50 47.86 -12.44
N TYR A 26 -6.70 47.29 -11.55
CA TYR A 26 -6.37 47.88 -10.26
C TYR A 26 -5.68 49.24 -10.40
N TYR A 27 -4.64 49.34 -11.24
CA TYR A 27 -3.91 50.60 -11.44
C TYR A 27 -4.74 51.69 -12.15
N LYS A 28 -5.60 51.32 -13.11
CA LYS A 28 -6.46 52.29 -13.83
C LYS A 28 -7.62 52.81 -13.00
N THR A 29 -7.90 52.18 -11.87
CA THR A 29 -9.03 52.49 -11.00
C THR A 29 -8.58 53.21 -9.72
N SER A 30 -7.34 53.74 -9.71
CA SER A 30 -6.76 54.46 -8.57
C SER A 30 -7.60 55.63 -8.08
N ASP A 31 -8.36 56.25 -9.00
CA ASP A 31 -9.14 57.46 -8.71
C ASP A 31 -10.57 57.13 -8.26
N LEU A 32 -10.94 55.83 -8.23
CA LEU A 32 -12.27 55.33 -7.87
C LEU A 32 -12.15 54.31 -6.72
N PRO A 33 -12.13 54.76 -5.46
CA PRO A 33 -11.85 53.90 -4.30
C PRO A 33 -12.82 52.73 -4.16
N PHE A 34 -14.10 52.95 -4.45
CA PHE A 34 -15.13 51.91 -4.39
C PHE A 34 -14.87 50.74 -5.35
N THR A 35 -14.46 51.02 -6.58
CA THR A 35 -14.22 49.97 -7.59
C THR A 35 -12.94 49.20 -7.28
N GLN A 36 -11.94 49.85 -6.69
CA GLN A 36 -10.72 49.20 -6.23
C GLN A 36 -10.98 48.19 -5.10
N GLU A 37 -11.84 48.54 -4.13
CA GLU A 37 -12.27 47.64 -3.05
C GLU A 37 -12.97 46.39 -3.59
N ILE A 38 -13.90 46.54 -4.55
CA ILE A 38 -14.58 45.41 -5.18
C ILE A 38 -13.58 44.47 -5.87
N ILE A 39 -12.61 45.00 -6.61
CA ILE A 39 -11.55 44.20 -7.26
C ILE A 39 -10.77 43.41 -6.19
N LEU A 40 -10.44 44.03 -5.06
CA LEU A 40 -9.71 43.39 -3.98
C LEU A 40 -10.52 42.27 -3.31
N ILE A 41 -11.82 42.50 -3.08
CA ILE A 41 -12.75 41.51 -2.52
C ILE A 41 -12.88 40.30 -3.46
N VAL A 42 -13.04 40.54 -4.76
CA VAL A 42 -13.12 39.47 -5.76
C VAL A 42 -11.82 38.66 -5.78
N LEU A 43 -10.66 39.32 -5.77
CA LEU A 43 -9.37 38.65 -5.76
C LEU A 43 -9.14 37.83 -4.49
N GLY A 44 -9.46 38.40 -3.32
CA GLY A 44 -9.40 37.71 -2.04
C GLY A 44 -10.34 36.49 -1.99
N THR A 45 -11.53 36.61 -2.57
CA THR A 45 -12.50 35.50 -2.67
C THR A 45 -11.98 34.38 -3.57
N ILE A 46 -11.43 34.71 -4.75
CA ILE A 46 -10.84 33.73 -5.67
C ILE A 46 -9.70 32.97 -4.99
N VAL A 47 -8.79 33.68 -4.32
CA VAL A 47 -7.67 33.06 -3.59
C VAL A 47 -8.21 32.16 -2.46
N THR A 48 -9.18 32.63 -1.69
CA THR A 48 -9.77 31.86 -0.57
C THR A 48 -10.42 30.56 -1.07
N VAL A 49 -11.20 30.63 -2.15
CA VAL A 49 -11.82 29.45 -2.79
C VAL A 49 -10.76 28.50 -3.33
N ALA A 50 -9.72 29.02 -4.00
CA ALA A 50 -8.63 28.20 -4.53
C ALA A 50 -7.86 27.46 -3.42
N VAL A 51 -7.51 28.15 -2.33
CA VAL A 51 -6.85 27.55 -1.17
C VAL A 51 -7.74 26.51 -0.52
N THR A 52 -9.03 26.81 -0.31
CA THR A 52 -9.98 25.87 0.28
C THR A 52 -10.13 24.62 -0.58
N ALA A 53 -10.25 24.78 -1.90
CA ALA A 53 -10.32 23.66 -2.83
C ALA A 53 -9.06 22.79 -2.77
N ALA A 54 -7.87 23.39 -2.71
CA ALA A 54 -6.60 22.68 -2.59
C ALA A 54 -6.48 21.91 -1.25
N LEU A 55 -6.95 22.51 -0.15
CA LEU A 55 -6.98 21.87 1.16
C LEU A 55 -7.95 20.69 1.20
N LEU A 56 -9.15 20.84 0.64
CA LEU A 56 -10.15 19.77 0.57
C LEU A 56 -9.68 18.62 -0.30
N SER A 57 -9.08 18.90 -1.46
CA SER A 57 -8.54 17.85 -2.32
C SER A 57 -7.45 17.06 -1.61
N LYS A 58 -6.56 17.75 -0.89
CA LYS A 58 -5.47 17.07 -0.18
C LYS A 58 -5.96 16.23 1.00
N GLN A 59 -6.95 16.73 1.73
CA GLN A 59 -7.59 15.98 2.81
C GLN A 59 -8.29 14.73 2.26
N SER A 60 -9.04 14.85 1.17
CA SER A 60 -9.72 13.71 0.54
C SER A 60 -8.75 12.65 0.02
N GLU A 61 -7.62 13.06 -0.56
CA GLU A 61 -6.56 12.14 -0.99
C GLU A 61 -5.98 11.36 0.20
N ILE A 62 -5.63 12.04 1.28
CA ILE A 62 -5.08 11.42 2.50
C ILE A 62 -6.09 10.46 3.13
N GLU A 63 -7.37 10.83 3.17
CA GLU A 63 -8.44 9.99 3.69
C GLU A 63 -8.62 8.72 2.85
N LEU A 64 -8.64 8.86 1.52
CA LEU A 64 -8.74 7.73 0.61
C LEU A 64 -7.54 6.79 0.72
N GLU A 65 -6.32 7.33 0.81
CA GLU A 65 -5.12 6.52 1.06
C GLU A 65 -5.21 5.79 2.40
N LYS A 66 -5.70 6.45 3.45
CA LYS A 66 -5.90 5.85 4.77
C LYS A 66 -6.93 4.72 4.71
N GLU A 67 -8.07 4.91 4.06
CA GLU A 67 -9.09 3.88 3.89
C GLU A 67 -8.55 2.67 3.12
N GLN A 68 -7.77 2.91 2.06
CA GLN A 68 -7.12 1.84 1.31
C GLN A 68 -6.14 1.06 2.19
N ARG A 69 -5.31 1.75 2.98
CA ARG A 69 -4.37 1.11 3.92
C ARG A 69 -5.10 0.25 4.95
N VAL A 70 -6.18 0.77 5.56
CA VAL A 70 -6.98 0.01 6.54
C VAL A 70 -7.60 -1.22 5.89
N LYS A 71 -8.19 -1.11 4.69
CA LYS A 71 -8.77 -2.26 3.98
C LYS A 71 -7.72 -3.33 3.65
N ILE A 72 -6.53 -2.93 3.20
CA ILE A 72 -5.43 -3.88 2.93
C ILE A 72 -4.98 -4.54 4.22
N PHE A 73 -4.84 -3.79 5.31
CA PHE A 73 -4.51 -4.32 6.62
C PHE A 73 -5.55 -5.34 7.12
N ASP A 74 -6.84 -5.05 6.97
CA ASP A 74 -7.92 -5.96 7.37
C ASP A 74 -7.89 -7.25 6.55
N ILE A 75 -7.69 -7.16 5.23
CA ILE A 75 -7.55 -8.32 4.35
C ILE A 75 -6.34 -9.16 4.75
N LYS A 76 -5.18 -8.53 4.96
CA LYS A 76 -3.94 -9.20 5.37
C LYS A 76 -4.09 -9.89 6.72
N SER A 77 -4.55 -9.16 7.73
CA SER A 77 -4.68 -9.66 9.10
C SER A 77 -5.71 -10.80 9.19
N GLY A 78 -6.86 -10.67 8.54
CA GLY A 78 -7.84 -11.75 8.45
C GLY A 78 -7.26 -13.01 7.80
N PHE A 79 -6.59 -12.85 6.65
CA PHE A 79 -5.93 -13.96 5.97
C PHE A 79 -4.86 -14.64 6.84
N TYR A 80 -4.02 -13.87 7.55
CA TYR A 80 -2.99 -14.44 8.42
C TYR A 80 -3.57 -15.11 9.66
N ILE A 81 -4.65 -14.60 10.24
CA ILE A 81 -5.35 -15.28 11.35
C ILE A 81 -5.91 -16.61 10.87
N ASP A 82 -6.57 -16.63 9.70
CA ASP A 82 -7.10 -17.86 9.11
C ASP A 82 -5.99 -18.87 8.77
N LEU A 83 -4.83 -18.39 8.31
CA LEU A 83 -3.64 -19.20 8.09
C LEU A 83 -3.17 -19.90 9.38
N ILE A 84 -3.02 -19.13 10.45
CA ILE A 84 -2.55 -19.66 11.73
C ILE A 84 -3.56 -20.66 12.30
N ASN A 85 -4.86 -20.36 12.23
CA ASN A 85 -5.91 -21.30 12.64
C ASN A 85 -5.87 -22.60 11.83
N LEU A 86 -5.61 -22.53 10.53
CA LEU A 86 -5.45 -23.72 9.69
C LEU A 86 -4.25 -24.55 10.14
N ILE A 87 -3.10 -23.91 10.38
CA ILE A 87 -1.88 -24.57 10.85
C ILE A 87 -2.10 -25.21 12.23
N GLU A 88 -2.71 -24.49 13.17
CA GLU A 88 -3.05 -25.00 14.49
C GLU A 88 -3.95 -26.23 14.41
N ASN A 89 -4.99 -26.20 13.56
CA ASN A 89 -5.87 -27.34 13.34
C ASN A 89 -5.13 -28.55 12.74
N ILE A 90 -4.11 -28.35 11.91
CA ILE A 90 -3.31 -29.45 11.35
C ILE A 90 -2.40 -30.04 12.43
N ILE A 91 -1.71 -29.21 13.20
CA ILE A 91 -0.78 -29.65 14.25
C ILE A 91 -1.55 -30.36 15.38
N THR A 92 -2.69 -29.81 15.81
CA THR A 92 -3.48 -30.35 16.93
C THR A 92 -4.10 -31.71 16.62
N LYS A 93 -4.29 -32.07 15.33
CA LYS A 93 -4.72 -33.42 14.94
C LYS A 93 -3.69 -34.51 15.27
N GLY A 94 -2.42 -34.13 15.49
CA GLY A 94 -1.33 -35.07 15.79
C GLY A 94 -0.89 -35.96 14.62
N THR A 95 -1.58 -35.90 13.49
CA THR A 95 -1.26 -36.64 12.25
C THR A 95 -1.41 -35.73 11.05
N ILE A 96 -0.44 -35.74 10.13
CA ILE A 96 -0.44 -34.89 8.94
C ILE A 96 -0.88 -35.73 7.75
N THR A 97 -2.04 -35.44 7.18
CA THR A 97 -2.52 -36.19 6.01
C THR A 97 -2.02 -35.57 4.69
N LYS A 98 -1.96 -36.38 3.62
CA LYS A 98 -1.69 -35.87 2.26
C LYS A 98 -2.63 -34.74 1.83
N LYS A 99 -3.87 -34.73 2.33
CA LYS A 99 -4.84 -33.67 2.06
C LYS A 99 -4.44 -32.37 2.74
N ASP A 100 -3.89 -32.43 3.94
CA ASP A 100 -3.40 -31.25 4.67
C ASP A 100 -2.19 -30.64 3.95
N LEU A 101 -1.26 -31.46 3.45
CA LEU A 101 -0.13 -31.00 2.62
C LEU A 101 -0.59 -30.29 1.34
N ILE A 102 -1.53 -30.87 0.59
CA ILE A 102 -2.10 -30.23 -0.62
C ILE A 102 -2.77 -28.90 -0.25
N THR A 103 -3.50 -28.86 0.87
CA THR A 103 -4.18 -27.64 1.33
C THR A 103 -3.16 -26.54 1.63
N LEU A 104 -2.08 -26.88 2.33
CA LEU A 104 -0.99 -25.97 2.63
C LEU A 104 -0.24 -25.49 1.37
N GLU A 105 -0.08 -26.34 0.35
CA GLU A 105 0.46 -25.92 -0.95
C GLU A 105 -0.44 -24.89 -1.64
N PHE A 106 -1.74 -25.12 -1.68
CA PHE A 106 -2.70 -24.15 -2.24
C PHE A 106 -2.67 -22.81 -1.52
N ILE A 107 -2.45 -22.81 -0.22
CA ILE A 107 -2.29 -21.58 0.58
C ILE A 107 -1.05 -20.79 0.15
N THR A 108 0.02 -21.44 -0.33
CA THR A 108 1.21 -20.76 -0.89
C THR A 108 0.83 -19.76 -1.98
N HIS A 109 -0.07 -20.15 -2.89
CA HIS A 109 -0.55 -19.29 -3.97
C HIS A 109 -1.35 -18.09 -3.44
N LYS A 110 -2.08 -18.26 -2.33
CA LYS A 110 -2.83 -17.17 -1.71
C LYS A 110 -1.89 -16.21 -0.96
N ILE A 111 -0.90 -16.74 -0.23
CA ILE A 111 0.16 -15.96 0.41
C ILE A 111 0.89 -15.11 -0.63
N SER A 112 1.24 -15.65 -1.81
CA SER A 112 2.00 -14.91 -2.83
C SER A 112 1.27 -13.70 -3.42
N ILE A 113 -0.06 -13.60 -3.26
CA ILE A 113 -0.85 -12.45 -3.73
C ILE A 113 -0.81 -11.31 -2.71
N ILE A 114 -0.72 -11.65 -1.42
CA ILE A 114 -1.03 -10.74 -0.32
C ILE A 114 0.22 -10.35 0.48
N ALA A 115 1.16 -11.27 0.63
CA ALA A 115 2.27 -11.16 1.57
C ALA A 115 3.57 -10.65 0.93
N ASP A 116 4.41 -10.00 1.74
CA ASP A 116 5.79 -9.68 1.38
C ASP A 116 6.66 -10.95 1.18
N VAL A 117 7.72 -10.81 0.38
CA VAL A 117 8.72 -11.82 0.05
C VAL A 117 9.30 -12.48 1.30
N ASN A 118 9.49 -11.71 2.38
CA ASN A 118 10.02 -12.23 3.63
C ASN A 118 9.07 -13.23 4.30
N VAL A 119 7.77 -12.99 4.25
CA VAL A 119 6.75 -13.90 4.78
C VAL A 119 6.67 -15.15 3.91
N LEU A 120 6.68 -14.99 2.58
CA LEU A 120 6.64 -16.10 1.64
C LEU A 120 7.82 -17.06 1.84
N LYS A 121 9.03 -16.54 2.08
CA LYS A 121 10.22 -17.35 2.37
C LYS A 121 10.08 -18.17 3.64
N GLU A 122 9.66 -17.56 4.74
CA GLU A 122 9.47 -18.31 6.00
C GLU A 122 8.31 -19.31 5.91
N TYR A 123 7.26 -18.97 5.16
CA TYR A 123 6.18 -19.91 4.89
C TYR A 123 6.68 -21.12 4.08
N TYR A 124 7.52 -20.90 3.07
CA TYR A 124 8.12 -21.99 2.32
C TYR A 124 8.99 -22.89 3.22
N ASN A 125 9.83 -22.32 4.08
CA ASN A 125 10.64 -23.06 5.05
C ASN A 125 9.77 -23.90 5.99
N PHE A 126 8.63 -23.35 6.43
CA PHE A 126 7.65 -24.07 7.24
C PHE A 126 7.07 -25.28 6.49
N ILE A 127 6.66 -25.10 5.23
CA ILE A 127 6.13 -26.20 4.41
C ILE A 127 7.17 -27.30 4.18
N GLU A 128 8.41 -26.92 3.93
CA GLU A 128 9.50 -27.88 3.71
C GLU A 128 9.79 -28.70 4.98
N LEU A 129 9.70 -28.08 6.16
CA LEU A 129 9.80 -28.80 7.43
C LEU A 129 8.62 -29.77 7.62
N VAL A 130 7.39 -29.30 7.39
CA VAL A 130 6.16 -30.13 7.55
C VAL A 130 6.17 -31.32 6.58
N LYS A 131 6.66 -31.13 5.34
CA LYS A 131 6.81 -32.22 4.37
C LYS A 131 7.81 -33.26 4.82
N ARG A 132 8.97 -32.83 5.33
CA ARG A 132 10.01 -33.73 5.83
C ARG A 132 9.50 -34.61 6.98
N ILE A 133 8.84 -33.99 7.95
CA ILE A 133 8.25 -34.70 9.09
C ILE A 133 7.18 -35.70 8.63
N SER A 134 6.34 -35.31 7.65
CA SER A 134 5.33 -36.20 7.07
C SER A 134 5.88 -37.34 6.21
N GLU A 135 7.13 -37.28 5.75
CA GLU A 135 7.78 -38.36 5.00
C GLU A 135 8.43 -39.40 5.93
N ASP A 136 8.84 -38.98 7.13
CA ASP A 136 9.56 -39.80 8.10
C ASP A 136 8.61 -40.59 9.04
N ASP A 137 7.43 -40.06 9.41
CA ASP A 137 6.40 -40.75 10.19
C ASP A 137 4.98 -40.17 10.00
N ASP A 138 3.93 -40.99 10.19
CA ASP A 138 2.51 -40.54 10.11
C ASP A 138 2.02 -39.89 11.44
N GLU A 139 2.70 -40.16 12.57
CA GLU A 139 2.41 -39.58 13.90
C GLU A 139 3.47 -38.55 14.31
N LEU A 140 3.04 -37.37 14.73
CA LEU A 140 3.94 -36.30 15.20
C LEU A 140 4.57 -36.66 16.55
N SER A 141 5.90 -36.79 16.59
CA SER A 141 6.63 -36.88 17.85
C SER A 141 6.67 -35.53 18.58
N VAL A 142 6.94 -35.58 19.89
CA VAL A 142 7.07 -34.36 20.73
C VAL A 142 8.20 -33.45 20.25
N LEU A 143 9.31 -34.03 19.76
CA LEU A 143 10.46 -33.27 19.27
C LEU A 143 10.14 -32.51 17.97
N GLU A 144 9.38 -33.14 17.08
CA GLU A 144 8.92 -32.54 15.82
C GLU A 144 7.88 -31.45 16.06
N SER A 145 7.04 -31.61 17.08
CA SER A 145 6.10 -30.57 17.52
C SER A 145 6.82 -29.29 17.94
N ASP A 146 7.93 -29.41 18.68
CA ASP A 146 8.76 -28.28 19.11
C ASP A 146 9.43 -27.57 17.91
N GLU A 147 9.94 -28.34 16.92
CA GLU A 147 10.53 -27.77 15.70
C GLU A 147 9.52 -27.00 14.85
N ILE A 148 8.31 -27.57 14.67
CA ILE A 148 7.21 -26.91 13.96
C ILE A 148 6.81 -25.62 14.69
N SER A 149 6.68 -25.68 16.02
CA SER A 149 6.34 -24.52 16.85
C SER A 149 7.38 -23.40 16.70
N LEU A 150 8.67 -23.73 16.67
CA LEU A 150 9.74 -22.76 16.45
C LEU A 150 9.66 -22.10 15.06
N GLN A 151 9.40 -22.88 14.00
CA GLN A 151 9.24 -22.31 12.65
C GLN A 151 7.98 -21.47 12.53
N LEU A 152 6.88 -21.89 13.15
CA LEU A 152 5.65 -21.09 13.22
C LEU A 152 5.89 -19.76 13.93
N ALA A 153 6.68 -19.74 15.02
CA ALA A 153 7.05 -18.50 15.71
C ALA A 153 7.86 -17.53 14.83
N LYS A 154 8.76 -18.07 13.98
CA LYS A 154 9.51 -17.26 12.99
C LYS A 154 8.58 -16.68 11.94
N LEU A 155 7.67 -17.49 11.41
CA LEU A 155 6.64 -17.05 10.45
C LEU A 155 5.76 -15.94 11.06
N CYS A 156 5.25 -16.12 12.27
CA CYS A 156 4.48 -15.11 13.00
C CYS A 156 5.25 -13.80 13.19
N THR A 157 6.56 -13.89 13.44
CA THR A 157 7.41 -12.70 13.55
C THR A 157 7.46 -11.93 12.23
N LYS A 158 7.62 -12.61 11.09
CA LYS A 158 7.60 -11.95 9.77
C LYS A 158 6.23 -11.41 9.39
N ILE A 159 5.16 -12.14 9.69
CA ILE A 159 3.78 -11.66 9.53
C ILE A 159 3.56 -10.37 10.29
N ARG A 160 4.02 -10.30 11.56
CA ARG A 160 3.93 -9.07 12.36
C ARG A 160 4.65 -7.90 11.70
N PHE A 161 5.83 -8.13 11.12
CA PHE A 161 6.54 -7.08 10.39
C PHE A 161 5.79 -6.67 9.10
N ASP A 162 5.24 -7.60 8.34
CA ASP A 162 4.44 -7.31 7.14
C ASP A 162 3.15 -6.51 7.43
N LEU A 163 2.58 -6.67 8.63
CA LEU A 163 1.41 -5.93 9.09
C LEU A 163 1.75 -4.53 9.64
N ILE A 164 2.92 -4.36 10.26
CA ILE A 164 3.33 -3.11 10.93
C ILE A 164 4.08 -2.16 9.98
N ILE A 165 4.85 -2.69 9.04
CA ILE A 165 5.65 -1.87 8.14
C ILE A 165 4.71 -1.25 7.09
N ASP A 166 4.52 0.06 7.22
CA ASP A 166 3.86 0.89 6.21
C ASP A 166 4.67 0.76 4.90
N ASN A 167 4.01 0.48 3.78
CA ASN A 167 4.62 0.24 2.47
C ASN A 167 5.28 1.51 1.87
N ASN A 168 6.21 2.14 2.59
CA ASN A 168 7.11 3.16 2.07
C ASN A 168 8.29 2.55 1.30
N ASP A 169 8.51 1.23 1.38
CA ASP A 169 9.58 0.53 0.64
C ASP A 169 9.17 0.09 -0.78
N LYS A 170 8.07 0.61 -1.33
CA LYS A 170 7.77 0.43 -2.77
C LYS A 170 8.86 1.02 -3.66
N ASP A 171 9.58 2.04 -3.19
CA ASP A 171 10.70 2.65 -3.90
C ASP A 171 11.90 1.69 -4.08
N GLU A 172 12.10 0.72 -3.17
CA GLU A 172 13.17 -0.28 -3.30
C GLU A 172 12.82 -1.37 -4.35
N ILE A 173 11.54 -1.70 -4.50
CA ILE A 173 11.08 -2.72 -5.46
C ILE A 173 11.20 -2.20 -6.90
N ASP A 174 10.87 -0.94 -7.16
CA ASP A 174 11.02 -0.32 -8.48
C ASP A 174 12.50 -0.15 -8.89
N GLU A 175 13.41 0.11 -7.93
CA GLU A 175 14.85 0.10 -8.19
C GLU A 175 15.37 -1.30 -8.55
N ILE A 176 14.89 -2.34 -7.86
CA ILE A 176 15.29 -3.74 -8.14
C ILE A 176 14.79 -4.19 -9.52
N ILE A 177 13.57 -3.84 -9.91
CA ILE A 177 13.01 -4.15 -11.23
C ILE A 177 13.78 -3.40 -12.34
N THR A 178 14.09 -2.12 -12.14
CA THR A 178 14.82 -1.31 -13.13
C THR A 178 16.28 -1.79 -13.32
N LYS A 179 16.92 -2.28 -12.25
CA LYS A 179 18.30 -2.80 -12.28
C LYS A 179 18.41 -4.13 -13.02
N ASN A 180 17.35 -4.94 -13.04
CA ASN A 180 17.31 -6.20 -13.80
C ASN A 180 16.98 -6.00 -15.28
N ILE A 181 16.17 -4.99 -15.64
CA ILE A 181 15.84 -4.69 -17.05
C ILE A 181 17.03 -4.07 -17.81
N LYS A 182 17.95 -3.35 -17.13
CA LYS A 182 19.17 -2.82 -17.76
C LYS A 182 20.32 -3.83 -17.94
N LYS A 183 20.13 -5.08 -17.49
CA LYS A 183 21.16 -6.14 -17.57
C LYS A 183 20.87 -7.21 -18.62
N ILE A 184 19.79 -7.05 -19.39
CA ILE A 184 19.48 -7.82 -20.61
C ILE A 184 19.75 -6.90 -21.80
#